data_AF-A0A6S6PL64-F1
#
_entry.id   AF-A0A6S6PL64-F1
#
_cell.length_a   1.000
_cell.length_b   1.000
_cell.length_c   1.000
_cell.angle_alpha   90.00
_cell.angle_beta   90.00
_cell.angle_gamma   90.00
#
_symmetry.space_group_name_H-M   'P 1'
#
loop_
_entity.id
_entity.type
_entity.pdbx_description
1 polymer ?
#
loop_
_entity_poly.entity_id
_entity_poly.type
_entity_poly.pdbx_seq_one_letter_code
_entity_poly.pdbx_strand_id
1 'polypeptide(L)'
;MMDAVSTYGLGSRQLACFGLMHPVANEPWNVAERSAFHLAAGEVWRTDGPLTVIGCPHLAKAREIVNRHVPDWWSSACVVTGLDREGCASVIDLALPILWGANWLSSTLETLPESNARDTAAFELYVLFGVISERLEDLRQAELDRMPCCASARVWTMP
;
A
#
# COMPACT_ATOMS: atom_id res chain seq x y z
N MET A 1 8.55 -15.41 9.03
CA MET A 1 7.17 -15.65 8.57
C MET A 1 7.18 -15.19 7.12
N MET A 2 7.15 -16.14 6.18
CA MET A 2 7.18 -15.83 4.74
C MET A 2 6.00 -14.90 4.42
N ASP A 3 6.23 -13.90 3.58
CA ASP A 3 5.17 -13.04 3.04
C ASP A 3 4.18 -13.98 2.33
N ALA A 4 2.93 -14.09 2.79
CA ALA A 4 1.97 -15.07 2.24
C ALA A 4 1.78 -14.87 0.71
N VAL A 5 2.03 -13.65 0.24
CA VAL A 5 1.99 -13.27 -1.17
C VAL A 5 3.23 -13.74 -1.97
N SER A 6 4.39 -13.90 -1.31
CA SER A 6 5.63 -14.38 -1.95
C SER A 6 5.53 -15.81 -2.45
N THR A 7 4.65 -16.62 -1.85
CA THR A 7 4.41 -18.02 -2.24
C THR A 7 3.85 -18.15 -3.67
N TYR A 8 3.28 -17.07 -4.22
CA TYR A 8 2.71 -17.02 -5.58
C TYR A 8 3.41 -16.00 -6.50
N GLY A 9 4.56 -15.48 -6.09
CA GLY A 9 5.41 -14.64 -6.94
C GLY A 9 4.96 -13.18 -7.10
N LEU A 10 4.00 -12.70 -6.30
CA LEU A 10 3.64 -11.28 -6.24
C LEU A 10 4.14 -10.66 -4.92
N GLY A 11 5.06 -9.71 -5.00
CA GLY A 11 5.49 -8.93 -3.85
C GLY A 11 4.49 -7.84 -3.48
N SER A 12 4.52 -7.40 -2.22
CA SER A 12 3.71 -6.27 -1.72
C SER A 12 3.81 -5.00 -2.60
N ARG A 13 4.97 -4.75 -3.22
CA ARG A 13 5.15 -3.64 -4.18
C ARG A 13 4.39 -3.83 -5.48
N GLN A 14 4.36 -5.05 -6.02
CA GLN A 14 3.58 -5.34 -7.23
C GLN A 14 2.09 -5.13 -6.98
N LEU A 15 1.59 -5.59 -5.84
CA LEU A 15 0.21 -5.33 -5.43
C LEU A 15 -0.07 -3.83 -5.26
N ALA A 16 0.83 -3.09 -4.63
CA ALA A 16 0.70 -1.65 -4.54
C ALA A 16 0.66 -0.96 -5.92
N CYS A 17 1.50 -1.39 -6.86
CA CYS A 17 1.46 -0.90 -8.23
C CYS A 17 0.11 -1.20 -8.90
N PHE A 18 -0.41 -2.42 -8.75
CA PHE A 18 -1.74 -2.76 -9.27
C PHE A 18 -2.84 -1.90 -8.65
N GLY A 19 -2.80 -1.68 -7.33
CA GLY A 19 -3.77 -0.83 -6.67
C GLY A 19 -3.70 0.63 -7.09
N LEU A 20 -2.52 1.16 -7.37
CA LEU A 20 -2.36 2.51 -7.91
C LEU A 20 -2.84 2.62 -9.36
N MET A 21 -2.73 1.56 -10.15
CA MET A 21 -3.31 1.51 -11.51
C MET A 21 -4.83 1.29 -11.49
N HIS A 22 -5.35 0.64 -10.44
CA HIS A 22 -6.74 0.28 -10.27
C HIS A 22 -7.27 0.71 -8.88
N PRO A 23 -7.27 2.02 -8.58
CA PRO A 23 -7.77 2.51 -7.31
C PRO A 23 -9.27 2.21 -7.18
N VAL A 24 -9.74 1.98 -5.95
CA VAL A 24 -11.14 1.57 -5.69
C VAL A 24 -12.14 2.45 -6.44
N ALA A 25 -13.06 1.78 -7.14
CA ALA A 25 -13.94 2.38 -8.13
C ALA A 25 -15.09 3.23 -7.55
N ASN A 26 -15.35 3.13 -6.24
CA ASN A 26 -16.40 3.90 -5.59
C ASN A 26 -16.05 5.39 -5.45
N GLU A 27 -14.82 5.77 -5.79
CA GLU A 27 -14.34 7.15 -5.76
C GLU A 27 -14.23 7.73 -7.18
N PRO A 28 -14.71 8.97 -7.41
CA PRO A 28 -14.77 9.58 -8.73
C PRO A 28 -13.42 10.18 -9.15
N TRP A 29 -12.37 9.36 -9.23
CA TRP A 29 -11.06 9.82 -9.68
C TRP A 29 -11.12 10.36 -11.10
N ASN A 30 -10.79 11.64 -11.27
CA ASN A 30 -10.72 12.26 -12.59
C ASN A 30 -9.47 11.80 -13.36
N VAL A 31 -9.38 12.15 -14.64
CA VAL A 31 -8.28 11.71 -15.52
C VAL A 31 -6.90 12.16 -15.00
N ALA A 32 -6.79 13.38 -14.48
CA ALA A 32 -5.52 13.90 -13.96
C ALA A 32 -5.10 13.17 -12.66
N GLU A 33 -6.06 12.86 -11.80
CA GLU A 33 -5.83 12.09 -10.56
C GLU A 33 -5.40 10.66 -10.86
N ARG A 34 -6.09 10.00 -11.80
CA ARG A 34 -5.67 8.68 -12.30
C ARG A 34 -4.26 8.73 -12.88
N SER A 35 -3.95 9.74 -13.69
CA SER A 35 -2.60 9.92 -14.22
C SER A 35 -1.56 10.07 -13.09
N ALA A 36 -1.88 10.77 -12.00
CA ALA A 36 -0.99 10.89 -10.85
C ALA A 36 -0.76 9.54 -10.16
N PHE A 37 -1.81 8.71 -10.02
CA PHE A 37 -1.66 7.36 -9.45
C PHE A 37 -0.81 6.44 -10.35
N HIS A 38 -0.97 6.51 -11.68
CA HIS A 38 -0.11 5.77 -12.61
C HIS A 38 1.36 6.20 -12.51
N LEU A 39 1.64 7.49 -12.37
CA LEU A 39 3.01 7.98 -12.15
C LEU A 39 3.57 7.49 -10.81
N ALA A 40 2.76 7.49 -9.75
CA ALA A 40 3.11 6.95 -8.45
C ALA A 40 3.43 5.44 -8.51
N ALA A 41 2.66 4.65 -9.25
CA ALA A 41 2.96 3.23 -9.48
C ALA A 41 4.34 3.05 -10.13
N GLY A 42 4.66 3.90 -11.11
CA GLY A 42 5.97 3.93 -11.75
C GLY A 42 7.12 4.29 -10.80
N GLU A 43 6.89 5.08 -9.75
CA GLU A 43 7.90 5.32 -8.69
C GLU A 43 8.05 4.12 -7.77
N VAL A 44 6.94 3.54 -7.30
CA VAL A 44 6.96 2.34 -6.45
C VAL A 44 7.72 1.19 -7.12
N TRP A 45 7.55 1.06 -8.44
CA TRP A 45 8.24 0.05 -9.25
C TRP A 45 9.76 0.27 -9.35
N ARG A 46 10.22 1.52 -9.44
CA ARG A 46 11.63 1.86 -9.71
C ARG A 46 12.47 2.11 -8.47
N THR A 47 11.85 2.45 -7.35
CA THR A 47 12.57 2.83 -6.13
C THR A 47 12.95 1.60 -5.33
N ASP A 48 14.22 1.23 -5.30
CA ASP A 48 14.70 0.23 -4.35
C ASP A 48 14.86 0.86 -2.95
N GLY A 49 14.21 0.27 -1.94
CA GLY A 49 14.27 0.74 -0.55
C GLY A 49 13.15 1.70 -0.12
N PRO A 50 13.36 2.51 0.94
CA PRO A 50 12.31 3.33 1.55
C PRO A 50 11.65 4.34 0.60
N LEU A 51 10.32 4.30 0.52
CA LEU A 51 9.52 5.26 -0.26
C LEU A 51 9.31 6.53 0.57
N THR A 52 10.29 7.43 0.54
CA THR A 52 10.22 8.69 1.29
C THR A 52 9.41 9.75 0.54
N VAL A 53 8.80 10.67 1.29
CA VAL A 53 8.03 11.80 0.68
C VAL A 53 8.90 12.63 -0.26
N ILE A 54 10.18 12.84 0.07
CA ILE A 54 11.12 13.61 -0.75
C ILE A 54 11.59 12.80 -1.96
N GLY A 55 11.85 11.50 -1.79
CA GLY A 55 12.35 10.63 -2.85
C GLY A 55 11.28 10.14 -3.83
N CYS A 56 10.00 10.24 -3.48
CA CYS A 56 8.88 9.77 -4.29
C CYS A 56 7.79 10.85 -4.39
N PRO A 57 8.04 11.94 -5.15
CA PRO A 57 7.12 13.07 -5.26
C PRO A 57 5.78 12.71 -5.91
N HIS A 58 5.73 11.78 -6.87
CA HIS A 58 4.45 11.37 -7.47
C HIS A 58 3.63 10.54 -6.48
N LEU A 59 4.28 9.68 -5.69
CA LEU A 59 3.64 8.93 -4.63
C LEU A 59 3.14 9.85 -3.50
N ALA A 60 3.91 10.87 -3.13
CA ALA A 60 3.48 11.90 -2.20
C ALA A 60 2.25 12.66 -2.74
N LYS A 61 2.25 12.98 -4.04
CA LYS A 61 1.11 13.64 -4.68
C LYS A 61 -0.14 12.76 -4.75
N ALA A 62 0.02 11.47 -5.05
CA ALA A 62 -1.06 10.50 -5.02
C ALA A 62 -1.71 10.45 -3.64
N ARG A 63 -0.89 10.35 -2.58
CA ARG A 63 -1.36 10.39 -1.20
C ARG A 63 -2.12 11.67 -0.86
N GLU A 64 -1.61 12.83 -1.28
CA GLU A 64 -2.29 14.12 -1.10
C GLU A 64 -3.65 14.16 -1.80
N ILE A 65 -3.76 13.62 -3.02
CA ILE A 65 -5.02 13.53 -3.76
C ILE A 65 -6.02 12.69 -2.97
N VAL A 66 -5.62 11.50 -2.52
CA VAL A 66 -6.49 10.59 -1.75
C VAL A 66 -7.01 11.29 -0.50
N ASN A 67 -6.11 11.88 0.29
CA ASN A 67 -6.50 12.54 1.55
C ASN A 67 -7.28 13.84 1.35
N ARG A 68 -7.26 14.44 0.16
CA ARG A 68 -8.14 15.58 -0.17
C ARG A 68 -9.60 15.14 -0.36
N HIS A 69 -9.82 13.96 -0.92
CA HIS A 69 -11.16 13.39 -1.11
C HIS A 69 -11.68 12.74 0.16
N VAL A 70 -10.84 11.93 0.81
CA VAL A 70 -11.17 11.24 2.06
C VAL A 70 -10.04 11.49 3.06
N PRO A 71 -10.21 12.45 3.98
CA PRO A 71 -9.21 12.75 5.00
C PRO A 71 -8.75 11.50 5.75
N ASP A 72 -7.44 11.41 6.00
CA ASP A 72 -6.79 10.35 6.77
C ASP A 72 -6.94 8.93 6.19
N TRP A 73 -7.39 8.80 4.94
CA TRP A 73 -7.61 7.50 4.33
C TRP A 73 -6.29 6.80 3.98
N TRP A 74 -5.29 7.57 3.56
CA TRP A 74 -3.91 7.15 3.35
C TRP A 74 -2.98 7.79 4.38
N SER A 75 -2.92 7.17 5.55
CA SER A 75 -2.19 7.68 6.71
C SER A 75 -0.68 7.81 6.53
N SER A 76 -0.10 8.74 7.27
CA SER A 76 1.35 8.96 7.30
C SER A 76 2.06 7.80 8.00
N ALA A 77 3.28 7.48 7.57
CA ALA A 77 4.20 6.67 8.34
C ALA A 77 5.54 7.38 8.50
N CYS A 78 6.31 7.01 9.51
CA CYS A 78 7.65 7.53 9.70
C CYS A 78 8.62 6.39 10.02
N VAL A 79 9.84 6.48 9.49
CA VAL A 79 10.94 5.62 9.94
C VAL A 79 11.81 6.46 10.86
N VAL A 80 11.92 6.01 12.10
CA VAL A 80 12.90 6.55 13.04
C VAL A 80 14.23 5.86 12.77
N THR A 81 15.24 6.65 12.39
CA THR A 81 16.61 6.19 12.13
C THR A 81 17.55 6.70 13.22
N GLY A 82 18.55 5.88 13.56
CA GLY A 82 19.53 6.16 14.63
C GLY A 82 19.10 5.63 16.01
N LEU A 83 20.09 5.27 16.83
CA LEU A 83 19.87 4.83 18.23
C LEU A 83 19.23 5.92 19.08
N ASP A 84 19.46 7.18 18.69
CA ASP A 84 19.06 8.37 19.45
C ASP A 84 17.73 8.97 18.96
N ARG A 85 17.08 8.34 17.97
CA ARG A 85 15.84 8.81 17.32
C ARG A 85 15.91 10.21 16.69
N GLU A 86 17.09 10.77 16.49
CA GLU A 86 17.28 12.13 15.95
C GLU A 86 16.88 12.27 14.47
N GLY A 87 16.84 11.16 13.70
CA GLY A 87 16.44 11.16 12.30
C GLY A 87 15.05 10.57 12.08
N CYS A 88 14.00 11.39 12.07
CA CYS A 88 12.67 10.95 11.63
C CYS A 88 12.48 11.25 10.14
N ALA A 89 12.43 10.22 9.30
CA ALA A 89 12.11 10.36 7.88
C ALA A 89 10.63 10.01 7.64
N SER A 90 9.87 10.91 7.04
CA SER A 90 8.50 10.61 6.60
C SER A 90 8.55 9.64 5.41
N VAL A 91 7.93 8.48 5.59
CA VAL A 91 7.80 7.45 4.56
C VAL A 91 6.34 7.28 4.19
N ILE A 92 6.12 6.80 2.97
CA ILE A 92 4.80 6.49 2.45
C ILE A 92 4.60 4.98 2.57
N ASP A 93 3.73 4.57 3.49
CA ASP A 93 3.33 3.17 3.65
C ASP A 93 2.41 2.78 2.48
N LEU A 94 2.55 1.55 2.00
CA LEU A 94 1.81 1.04 0.84
C LEU A 94 0.53 0.29 1.20
N ALA A 95 0.14 0.24 2.48
CA ALA A 95 -1.04 -0.52 2.92
C ALA A 95 -2.30 -0.21 2.09
N LEU A 96 -2.63 1.07 1.87
CA LEU A 96 -3.81 1.43 1.08
C LEU A 96 -3.69 0.98 -0.40
N PRO A 97 -2.61 1.30 -1.14
CA PRO A 97 -2.36 0.72 -2.46
C PRO A 97 -2.44 -0.80 -2.51
N ILE A 98 -1.91 -1.51 -1.51
CA ILE A 98 -1.95 -2.97 -1.46
C ILE A 98 -3.40 -3.46 -1.36
N LEU A 99 -4.24 -2.83 -0.52
CA LEU A 99 -5.66 -3.17 -0.41
C LEU A 99 -6.40 -2.95 -1.74
N TRP A 100 -6.11 -1.85 -2.44
CA TRP A 100 -6.68 -1.61 -3.77
C TRP A 100 -6.27 -2.69 -4.77
N GLY A 101 -4.99 -3.08 -4.77
CA GLY A 101 -4.48 -4.14 -5.64
C GLY A 101 -5.09 -5.51 -5.33
N ALA A 102 -5.21 -5.85 -4.04
CA ALA A 102 -5.85 -7.07 -3.58
C ALA A 102 -7.34 -7.11 -3.96
N ASN A 103 -8.06 -6.00 -3.81
CA ASN A 103 -9.46 -5.90 -4.21
C ASN A 103 -9.64 -6.09 -5.72
N TRP A 104 -8.81 -5.42 -6.53
CA TRP A 104 -8.83 -5.59 -7.98
C TRP A 104 -8.53 -7.03 -8.41
N LEU A 105 -7.53 -7.68 -7.80
CA LEU A 105 -7.22 -9.09 -8.06
C LEU A 105 -8.37 -10.00 -7.64
N SER A 106 -9.01 -9.76 -6.49
CA SER A 106 -10.16 -10.53 -6.03
C SER A 106 -11.30 -10.49 -7.05
N SER A 107 -11.68 -9.28 -7.51
CA SER A 107 -12.69 -9.14 -8.56
C SER A 107 -12.28 -9.80 -9.87
N THR A 108 -10.99 -9.81 -10.21
CA THR A 108 -10.49 -10.49 -11.41
C THR A 108 -10.58 -12.00 -11.28
N LEU A 109 -10.22 -12.57 -10.12
CA LEU A 109 -10.32 -14.01 -9.85
C LEU A 109 -11.76 -14.51 -9.94
N GLU A 110 -12.74 -13.71 -9.51
CA GLU A 110 -14.17 -14.05 -9.61
C GLU A 110 -14.64 -14.27 -11.06
N THR A 111 -13.96 -13.66 -12.04
CA THR A 111 -14.28 -13.83 -13.47
C THR A 111 -13.67 -15.10 -14.07
N LEU A 112 -12.74 -15.75 -13.38
CA LEU A 112 -12.06 -16.95 -13.87
C LEU A 112 -12.87 -18.21 -13.56
N PRO A 113 -12.75 -19.28 -14.38
CA PRO A 113 -13.36 -20.56 -14.08
C PRO A 113 -12.96 -21.09 -12.69
N GLU A 114 -13.90 -21.77 -12.03
CA GLU A 114 -13.64 -22.41 -10.73
C GLU A 114 -12.51 -23.43 -10.84
N SER A 115 -11.57 -23.35 -9.92
CA SER A 115 -10.44 -24.26 -9.81
C SER A 115 -9.83 -24.17 -8.41
N ASN A 116 -9.18 -25.24 -7.96
CA ASN A 116 -8.46 -25.23 -6.68
C ASN A 116 -7.42 -24.11 -6.60
N ALA A 117 -6.80 -23.74 -7.73
CA ALA A 117 -5.85 -22.64 -7.81
C ALA A 117 -6.52 -21.27 -7.57
N ARG A 118 -7.72 -21.06 -8.13
CA ARG A 118 -8.54 -19.87 -7.87
C ARG A 118 -8.92 -19.79 -6.39
N ASP A 119 -9.41 -20.87 -5.81
CA ASP A 119 -9.87 -20.88 -4.42
C ASP A 119 -8.73 -20.61 -3.44
N THR A 120 -7.56 -21.17 -3.73
CA THR A 120 -6.33 -20.93 -2.97
C THR A 120 -5.91 -19.46 -3.09
N ALA A 121 -5.87 -18.90 -4.29
CA ALA A 121 -5.55 -17.48 -4.49
C ALA A 121 -6.55 -16.55 -3.79
N ALA A 122 -7.85 -16.89 -3.79
CA ALA A 122 -8.89 -16.13 -3.10
C ALA A 122 -8.70 -16.16 -1.57
N PHE A 123 -8.37 -17.32 -1.01
CA PHE A 123 -8.07 -17.44 0.42
C PHE A 123 -6.85 -16.61 0.83
N GLU A 124 -5.79 -16.63 0.04
CA GLU A 124 -4.57 -15.84 0.30
C GLU A 124 -4.83 -14.34 0.25
N LEU A 125 -5.61 -13.88 -0.74
CA LEU A 125 -6.04 -12.48 -0.81
C LEU A 125 -6.90 -12.09 0.39
N TYR A 126 -7.76 -12.98 0.88
CA TYR A 126 -8.56 -12.74 2.08
C TYR A 126 -7.68 -12.58 3.33
N VAL A 127 -6.68 -13.46 3.51
CA VAL A 127 -5.70 -13.36 4.61
C VAL A 127 -4.92 -12.05 4.52
N LEU A 128 -4.41 -11.71 3.33
CA LEU A 128 -3.70 -10.47 3.09
C LEU A 128 -4.58 -9.25 3.41
N PHE A 129 -5.85 -9.26 2.99
CA PHE A 129 -6.78 -8.17 3.24
C PHE A 129 -6.92 -7.90 4.74
N GLY A 130 -7.04 -8.95 5.56
CA GLY A 130 -7.09 -8.83 7.02
C GLY A 130 -5.82 -8.15 7.58
N VAL A 131 -4.64 -8.68 7.24
CA VAL A 131 -3.35 -8.17 7.74
C VAL A 131 -3.12 -6.71 7.34
N ILE A 132 -3.42 -6.33 6.10
CA ILE A 132 -3.18 -4.98 5.62
C ILE A 132 -4.24 -4.00 6.12
N SER A 133 -5.48 -4.45 6.33
CA SER A 133 -6.53 -3.62 6.95
C SER A 133 -6.20 -3.28 8.39
N GLU A 134 -5.74 -4.26 9.19
CA GLU A 134 -5.25 -4.03 10.56
C GLU A 134 -4.09 -3.03 10.54
N ARG A 135 -3.13 -3.19 9.63
CA ARG A 135 -2.00 -2.26 9.49
C ARG A 135 -2.43 -0.83 9.17
N LEU A 136 -3.42 -0.67 8.30
CA LEU A 136 -3.94 0.65 7.93
C LEU A 136 -4.65 1.31 9.12
N GLU A 137 -5.35 0.52 9.94
CA GLU A 137 -5.98 1.02 11.16
C GLU A 137 -4.95 1.42 12.24
N ASP A 138 -3.89 0.62 12.43
CA ASP A 138 -2.78 0.97 13.31
C ASP A 138 -2.12 2.32 12.91
N LEU A 139 -1.98 2.54 11.60
CA LEU A 139 -1.44 3.80 11.07
C LEU A 139 -2.35 4.98 11.36
N ARG A 140 -3.67 4.83 11.15
CA ARG A 140 -4.66 5.87 11.44
C ARG A 140 -4.66 6.21 12.93
N GLN A 141 -4.70 5.20 13.78
CA GLN A 141 -4.73 5.39 15.23
C GLN A 141 -3.48 6.12 15.71
N ALA A 142 -2.30 5.77 15.22
CA ALA A 142 -1.08 6.47 15.61
C ALA A 142 -0.98 7.90 15.08
N GLU A 143 -1.52 8.19 13.89
CA GLU A 143 -1.63 9.55 13.36
C GLU A 143 -2.55 10.41 14.25
N LEU A 144 -3.68 9.85 14.71
CA LEU A 144 -4.58 10.49 15.68
C LEU A 144 -3.90 10.76 17.03
N ASP A 145 -3.14 9.77 17.53
CA ASP A 145 -2.44 9.88 18.82
C ASP A 145 -1.19 10.77 18.76
N ARG A 146 -0.85 11.31 17.57
CA ARG A 146 0.38 12.07 17.29
C ARG A 146 1.64 11.31 17.72
N MET A 147 1.56 9.99 17.70
CA MET A 147 2.69 9.13 18.03
C MET A 147 3.44 8.81 16.74
N PRO A 148 4.79 8.80 16.75
CA PRO A 148 5.53 8.26 15.63
C PRO A 148 5.20 6.77 15.51
N CYS A 149 4.28 6.47 14.59
CA CYS A 149 4.05 5.11 14.15
C CYS A 149 5.31 4.72 13.38
N CYS A 150 6.20 3.96 14.02
CA CYS A 150 7.28 3.32 13.28
C CYS A 150 6.63 2.60 12.10
N ALA A 151 7.01 2.96 10.88
CA ALA A 151 6.70 2.13 9.73
C ALA A 151 7.17 0.74 10.12
N SER A 152 6.23 -0.20 10.25
CA SER A 152 6.54 -1.51 10.79
C SER A 152 7.75 -2.03 10.03
N ALA A 153 8.83 -2.39 10.73
CA ALA A 153 10.00 -3.00 10.11
C ALA A 153 9.58 -4.19 9.20
N ARG A 154 8.41 -4.79 9.47
CA ARG A 154 7.79 -5.85 8.66
C ARG A 154 7.44 -5.46 7.21
N VAL A 155 7.34 -4.16 6.86
CA VAL A 155 7.01 -3.72 5.49
C VAL A 155 8.26 -3.46 4.63
N TRP A 156 9.43 -3.24 5.27
CA TRP A 156 10.67 -2.85 4.57
C TRP A 156 11.75 -3.93 4.57
N THR A 157 11.67 -4.89 5.50
CA THR A 157 12.62 -6.01 5.60
C THR A 157 11.89 -7.32 5.37
N MET A 158 11.47 -7.57 4.14
CA MET A 158 11.36 -8.95 3.66
C MET A 158 12.11 -9.04 2.33
N PRO A 159 13.00 -10.02 2.18
CA PRO A 159 13.68 -10.29 0.91
C PRO A 159 12.69 -10.65 -0.20
#